data_AF-A0A136KVQ9-F1
#
_entry.id   AF-A0A136KVQ9-F1
#
_cell.length_a   1.000
_cell.length_b   1.000
_cell.length_c   1.000
_cell.angle_alpha   90.00
_cell.angle_beta   90.00
_cell.angle_gamma   90.00
#
_symmetry.space_group_name_H-M   'P 1'
#
loop_
_entity.id
_entity.type
_entity.pdbx_description
1 polymer ?
#
loop_
_entity_poly.entity_id
_entity_poly.type
_entity_poly.pdbx_seq_one_letter_code
_entity_poly.pdbx_strand_id
1 'polypeptide(L)'
;MAMVAEQEGGLSHRPTESIDPKILAEPTTTLEAATTFQKVETALRRVVLVDSAAVPLKSGASSSAATRNQVIDELDRLFELCRPKFKFTPRLSEFDGGVLSIPADQPQRVKLERLIAWGCVGRVAPLATSKETSIGLADFGDAVGLFLARMADLTHTPSSQWSPYMNAHGG
;
A
#
# COMPACT_ATOMS: atom_id res chain seq x y z
N MET A 1 -0.94 -44.20 35.21
CA MET A 1 0.33 -43.58 34.80
C MET A 1 0.36 -43.60 33.28
N ALA A 2 -0.14 -42.55 32.64
CA ALA A 2 -0.13 -42.40 31.19
C ALA A 2 0.80 -41.24 30.85
N MET A 3 1.86 -41.53 30.09
CA MET A 3 2.82 -40.53 29.63
C MET A 3 2.16 -39.68 28.54
N VAL A 4 2.10 -38.37 28.78
CA VAL A 4 1.72 -37.38 27.78
C VAL A 4 2.91 -37.21 26.84
N ALA A 5 2.71 -37.50 25.56
CA ALA A 5 3.68 -37.19 24.52
C ALA A 5 3.68 -35.68 24.29
N GLU A 6 4.82 -35.03 24.53
CA GLU A 6 5.07 -33.64 24.16
C GLU A 6 5.09 -33.54 22.63
N GLN A 7 4.16 -32.77 22.08
CA GLN A 7 4.14 -32.43 20.66
C GLN A 7 5.07 -31.22 20.47
N GLU A 8 6.30 -31.45 20.01
CA GLU A 8 7.21 -30.38 19.62
C GLU A 8 6.60 -29.59 18.45
N GLY A 9 6.12 -28.38 18.75
CA GLY A 9 5.64 -27.41 17.77
C GLY A 9 6.82 -26.80 17.01
N GLY A 10 7.37 -27.53 16.05
CA GLY A 10 8.34 -27.00 15.09
C GLY A 10 7.65 -26.12 14.05
N LEU A 11 8.00 -24.83 13.98
CA LEU A 11 7.71 -23.98 12.83
C LEU A 11 8.35 -24.65 11.60
N SER A 12 7.51 -25.25 10.75
CA SER A 12 7.96 -25.79 9.47
C SER A 12 8.52 -24.64 8.64
N HIS A 13 9.85 -24.54 8.58
CA HIS A 13 10.56 -23.66 7.66
C HIS A 13 10.30 -24.17 6.24
N ARG A 14 9.20 -23.73 5.63
CA ARG A 14 9.07 -23.79 4.18
C ARG A 14 10.24 -23.01 3.62
N PRO A 15 11.01 -23.55 2.65
CA PRO A 15 12.00 -22.76 1.95
C PRO A 15 11.28 -21.55 1.35
N THR A 16 11.60 -20.35 1.81
CA THR A 16 11.20 -19.14 1.11
C THR A 16 12.02 -19.15 -0.18
N GLU A 17 11.41 -19.52 -1.31
CA GLU A 17 12.06 -19.33 -2.61
C GLU A 17 12.41 -17.85 -2.73
N SER A 18 13.71 -17.53 -2.68
CA SER A 18 14.17 -16.16 -2.89
C SER A 18 13.93 -15.81 -4.35
N ILE A 19 13.07 -14.83 -4.58
CA ILE A 19 12.82 -14.29 -5.93
C ILE A 19 14.13 -13.73 -6.47
N ASP A 20 14.44 -14.03 -7.73
CA ASP A 20 15.66 -13.51 -8.39
C ASP A 20 15.66 -11.96 -8.33
N PRO A 21 16.71 -11.33 -7.79
CA PRO A 21 16.81 -9.88 -7.71
C PRO A 21 16.69 -9.17 -9.06
N LYS A 22 16.97 -9.86 -10.17
CA LYS A 22 16.75 -9.30 -11.51
C LYS A 22 15.28 -9.06 -11.80
N ILE A 23 14.41 -10.00 -11.43
CA ILE A 23 12.95 -9.88 -11.61
C ILE A 23 12.40 -8.73 -10.79
N LEU A 24 12.93 -8.53 -9.58
CA LEU A 24 12.53 -7.43 -8.70
C LEU A 24 12.88 -6.04 -9.25
N ALA A 25 13.93 -5.96 -10.06
CA ALA A 25 14.36 -4.73 -10.73
C ALA A 25 13.66 -4.51 -12.09
N GLU A 26 12.93 -5.50 -12.62
CA GLU A 26 12.20 -5.34 -13.87
C GLU A 26 11.08 -4.30 -13.71
N PRO A 27 10.87 -3.43 -14.72
CA PRO A 27 9.79 -2.47 -14.69
C PRO A 27 8.44 -3.17 -14.58
N THR A 28 7.62 -2.76 -13.62
CA THR A 28 6.23 -3.22 -13.53
C THR A 28 5.48 -2.77 -14.77
N THR A 29 4.72 -3.67 -15.41
CA THR A 29 3.93 -3.32 -16.59
C THR A 29 2.62 -2.61 -16.20
N THR A 30 2.05 -1.81 -17.11
CA THR A 30 0.76 -1.16 -16.82
C THR A 30 -0.38 -2.17 -16.61
N LEU A 31 -0.28 -3.37 -17.23
CA LEU A 31 -1.24 -4.45 -17.03
C LEU A 31 -1.16 -5.06 -15.62
N GLU A 32 0.05 -5.31 -15.12
CA GLU A 32 0.26 -5.81 -13.75
C GLU A 32 -0.20 -4.79 -12.71
N ALA A 33 0.16 -3.52 -12.91
CA ALA A 33 -0.27 -2.43 -12.04
C ALA A 33 -1.80 -2.32 -12.02
N ALA A 34 -2.45 -2.28 -13.18
CA ALA A 34 -3.91 -2.19 -13.28
C ALA A 34 -4.61 -3.39 -12.63
N THR A 35 -4.14 -4.61 -12.90
CA THR A 35 -4.69 -5.83 -12.30
C THR A 35 -4.55 -5.82 -10.77
N THR A 36 -3.40 -5.34 -10.28
CA THR A 36 -3.14 -5.22 -8.85
C THR A 36 -4.07 -4.18 -8.21
N PHE A 37 -4.18 -2.99 -8.79
CA PHE A 37 -5.08 -1.95 -8.29
C PHE A 37 -6.55 -2.38 -8.31
N GLN A 38 -6.97 -3.18 -9.30
CA GLN A 38 -8.32 -3.75 -9.33
C GLN A 38 -8.58 -4.68 -8.14
N LYS A 39 -7.61 -5.55 -7.82
CA LYS A 39 -7.70 -6.44 -6.65
C LYS A 39 -7.72 -5.64 -5.35
N VAL A 40 -6.85 -4.64 -5.23
CA VAL A 40 -6.79 -3.72 -4.09
C VAL A 40 -8.12 -3.01 -3.90
N GLU A 41 -8.67 -2.41 -4.95
CA GLU A 41 -9.96 -1.71 -4.88
C GLU A 41 -11.09 -2.65 -4.47
N THR A 42 -11.13 -3.86 -5.03
CA THR A 42 -12.12 -4.88 -4.66
C THR A 42 -12.02 -5.24 -3.18
N ALA A 43 -10.81 -5.39 -2.65
CA ALA A 43 -10.59 -5.66 -1.23
C ALA A 43 -11.01 -4.46 -0.36
N LEU A 44 -10.62 -3.24 -0.73
CA LEU A 44 -10.98 -2.02 -0.01
C LEU A 44 -12.49 -1.83 0.05
N ARG A 45 -13.21 -2.00 -1.07
CA ARG A 45 -14.68 -1.87 -1.08
C ARG A 45 -15.36 -2.89 -0.16
N ARG A 46 -14.86 -4.12 -0.12
CA ARG A 46 -15.39 -5.18 0.75
C ARG A 46 -15.14 -4.91 2.23
N VAL A 47 -13.93 -4.45 2.58
CA VAL A 47 -13.50 -4.32 3.98
C VAL A 47 -13.86 -2.96 4.58
N VAL A 48 -13.72 -1.89 3.79
CA VAL A 48 -13.98 -0.50 4.21
C VAL A 48 -15.47 -0.12 4.01
N LEU A 49 -16.30 -1.04 3.49
CA LEU A 49 -17.74 -0.87 3.24
C LEU A 49 -18.04 0.40 2.44
N VAL A 50 -17.32 0.57 1.34
CA VAL A 50 -17.52 1.70 0.43
C VAL A 50 -18.66 1.34 -0.54
N ASP A 51 -19.87 1.83 -0.27
CA ASP A 51 -21.11 1.55 -1.03
C ASP A 51 -21.16 2.18 -2.43
N SER A 52 -20.06 2.78 -2.89
CA SER A 52 -20.00 3.38 -4.23
C SER A 52 -19.85 2.28 -5.29
N ALA A 53 -20.39 2.49 -6.50
CA ALA A 53 -20.16 1.58 -7.62
C ALA A 53 -18.66 1.54 -7.97
N ALA A 54 -18.16 0.37 -8.39
CA ALA A 54 -16.81 0.25 -8.92
C ALA A 54 -16.70 1.11 -10.18
N VAL A 55 -15.74 2.05 -10.22
CA VAL A 55 -15.43 2.76 -11.46
C VAL A 55 -14.65 1.79 -12.33
N PRO A 56 -15.10 1.47 -13.56
CA PRO A 56 -14.31 0.62 -14.44
C PRO A 56 -12.95 1.27 -14.68
N LEU A 57 -11.86 0.56 -14.36
CA LEU A 57 -10.52 1.00 -14.74
C LEU A 57 -10.49 1.14 -16.27
N LYS A 58 -9.91 2.24 -16.78
CA LYS A 58 -9.79 2.46 -18.22
C LYS A 58 -9.02 1.30 -18.83
N SER A 59 -9.68 0.51 -19.68
CA SER A 59 -9.17 -0.71 -20.32
C SER A 59 -8.15 -0.42 -21.44
N GLY A 60 -7.16 0.42 -21.16
CA GLY A 60 -6.05 0.74 -22.06
C GLY A 60 -4.72 0.13 -21.62
N ALA A 61 -4.75 -0.89 -20.76
CA ALA A 61 -3.55 -1.51 -20.21
C ALA A 61 -2.68 -2.12 -21.32
N SER A 62 -1.48 -1.59 -21.46
CA SER A 62 -0.45 -2.01 -22.41
C SER A 62 0.63 -2.80 -21.67
N SER A 63 1.36 -3.67 -22.35
CA SER A 63 2.56 -4.33 -21.77
C SER A 63 3.74 -3.36 -21.59
N SER A 64 3.56 -2.06 -21.81
CA SER A 64 4.54 -1.02 -21.49
C SER A 64 4.79 -0.89 -19.99
N ALA A 65 5.99 -0.43 -19.64
CA ALA A 65 6.33 -0.09 -18.25
C ALA A 65 5.36 0.96 -17.68
N ALA A 66 4.89 0.71 -16.46
CA ALA A 66 4.08 1.63 -15.68
C ALA A 66 4.94 2.79 -15.20
N THR A 67 4.41 4.00 -15.34
CA THR A 67 5.07 5.21 -14.88
C THR A 67 4.74 5.48 -13.41
N ARG A 68 5.66 6.11 -12.69
CA ARG A 68 5.40 6.53 -11.29
C ARG A 68 4.21 7.47 -11.17
N ASN A 69 4.02 8.34 -12.15
CA ASN A 69 2.88 9.25 -12.19
C ASN A 69 1.54 8.50 -12.25
N GLN A 70 1.45 7.44 -13.06
CA GLN A 70 0.25 6.58 -13.11
C GLN A 70 -0.01 5.88 -11.77
N VAL A 71 1.04 5.38 -11.11
CA VAL A 71 0.93 4.73 -9.80
C VAL A 71 0.44 5.73 -8.74
N ILE A 72 0.98 6.95 -8.73
CA ILE A 72 0.54 8.01 -7.82
C ILE A 72 -0.92 8.39 -8.07
N ASP A 73 -1.32 8.53 -9.33
CA ASP A 73 -2.70 8.87 -9.69
C ASP A 73 -3.69 7.79 -9.22
N GLU A 74 -3.35 6.51 -9.33
CA GLU A 74 -4.18 5.41 -8.84
C GLU A 74 -4.22 5.32 -7.31
N LEU A 75 -3.09 5.47 -6.63
CA LEU A 75 -3.05 5.50 -5.16
C LEU A 75 -3.88 6.66 -4.60
N ASP A 76 -3.79 7.84 -5.23
CA ASP A 76 -4.56 9.01 -4.84
C ASP A 76 -6.07 8.81 -5.05
N ARG A 77 -6.46 8.18 -6.17
CA ARG A 77 -7.85 7.82 -6.44
C ARG A 77 -8.40 6.87 -5.37
N LEU A 78 -7.63 5.85 -4.99
CA LEU A 78 -8.01 4.90 -3.94
C LEU A 78 -8.04 5.56 -2.56
N PHE A 79 -7.13 6.48 -2.28
CA PHE A 79 -7.14 7.26 -1.05
C PHE A 79 -8.44 8.05 -0.91
N GLU A 80 -8.81 8.82 -1.94
CA GLU A 80 -10.05 9.61 -1.91
C GLU A 80 -11.30 8.73 -1.87
N LEU A 81 -11.27 7.54 -2.45
CA LEU A 81 -12.34 6.55 -2.33
C LEU A 81 -12.56 6.10 -0.87
N CYS A 82 -11.47 5.86 -0.14
CA CYS A 82 -11.52 5.40 1.25
C CYS A 82 -11.73 6.55 2.26
N ARG A 83 -11.31 7.78 1.91
CA ARG A 83 -11.28 8.94 2.80
C ARG A 83 -12.59 9.21 3.56
N PRO A 84 -13.80 9.08 2.99
CA PRO A 84 -15.05 9.29 3.71
C PRO A 84 -15.29 8.29 4.85
N LYS A 85 -14.56 7.17 4.86
CA LYS A 85 -14.68 6.09 5.85
C LYS A 85 -13.55 6.12 6.87
N PHE A 86 -12.65 7.10 6.81
CA PHE A 86 -11.59 7.24 7.80
C PHE A 86 -12.19 7.55 9.16
N LYS A 87 -11.79 6.75 10.15
CA LYS A 87 -12.22 6.89 11.54
C LYS A 87 -11.23 7.71 12.37
N PHE A 88 -9.99 7.80 11.88
CA PHE A 88 -8.90 8.53 12.52
C PHE A 88 -8.27 9.51 11.54
N THR A 89 -7.91 10.69 12.04
CA THR A 89 -7.05 11.63 11.32
C THR A 89 -5.68 11.58 11.97
N PRO A 90 -4.65 11.04 11.29
CA PRO A 90 -3.31 10.95 11.85
C PRO A 90 -2.67 12.33 11.93
N ARG A 91 -1.64 12.46 12.77
CA ARG A 91 -0.74 13.62 12.67
C ARG A 91 -0.02 13.56 11.33
N LEU A 92 -0.11 14.65 10.56
CA LEU A 92 0.54 14.73 9.27
C LEU A 92 2.06 14.73 9.45
N SER A 93 2.70 13.92 8.62
CA SER A 93 4.15 13.80 8.56
C SER A 93 4.75 15.01 7.86
N GLU A 94 5.68 15.69 8.52
CA GLU A 94 6.56 16.65 7.87
C GLU A 94 7.55 15.90 6.96
N PHE A 95 7.83 16.47 5.79
CA PHE A 95 8.84 15.95 4.86
C PHE A 95 9.46 17.12 4.10
N ASP A 96 10.69 16.92 3.63
CA ASP A 96 11.38 17.89 2.80
C ASP A 96 10.90 17.75 1.34
N GLY A 97 10.35 18.82 0.77
CA GLY A 97 9.97 18.84 -0.64
C GLY A 97 11.18 18.77 -1.59
N GLY A 98 12.38 19.15 -1.15
CA GLY A 98 13.58 19.14 -1.97
C GLY A 98 14.06 17.74 -2.39
N VAL A 99 13.70 16.69 -1.64
CA VAL A 99 14.09 15.31 -1.96
C VAL A 99 13.17 14.63 -2.97
N LEU A 100 12.02 15.24 -3.26
CA LEU A 100 11.04 14.69 -4.16
C LEU A 100 11.47 14.93 -5.61
N SER A 101 11.58 13.84 -6.34
CA SER A 101 12.03 13.81 -7.74
C SER A 101 11.00 14.34 -8.74
N ILE A 102 9.72 14.32 -8.38
CA ILE A 102 8.64 14.86 -9.23
C ILE A 102 8.72 16.39 -9.18
N PRO A 103 8.83 17.07 -10.33
CA PRO A 103 8.86 18.53 -10.40
C PRO A 103 7.61 19.18 -9.77
N ALA A 104 7.79 20.37 -9.17
CA ALA A 104 6.73 21.07 -8.43
C ALA A 104 5.57 21.56 -9.30
N ASP A 105 5.79 21.69 -10.61
CA ASP A 105 4.82 22.09 -11.63
C ASP A 105 3.89 20.94 -12.07
N GLN A 106 4.21 19.69 -11.74
CA GLN A 106 3.36 18.55 -12.10
C GLN A 106 2.21 18.35 -11.12
N PRO A 107 0.98 18.03 -11.59
CA PRO A 107 -0.16 17.81 -10.70
C PRO A 107 0.03 16.59 -9.78
N GLN A 108 0.83 15.61 -10.20
CA GLN A 108 1.19 14.45 -9.38
C GLN A 108 2.00 14.83 -8.14
N ARG A 109 2.67 15.99 -8.15
CA ARG A 109 3.41 16.49 -7.00
C ARG A 109 2.51 16.62 -5.77
N VAL A 110 1.42 17.37 -5.90
CA VAL A 110 0.51 17.67 -4.79
C VAL A 110 -0.13 16.38 -4.25
N LYS A 111 -0.43 15.43 -5.13
CA LYS A 111 -0.95 14.11 -4.75
C LYS A 111 0.09 13.31 -3.95
N LEU A 112 1.32 13.26 -4.44
CA LEU A 112 2.42 12.58 -3.76
C LEU A 112 2.69 13.18 -2.38
N GLU A 113 2.74 14.51 -2.28
CA GLU A 113 2.94 15.23 -1.02
C GLU A 113 1.84 14.89 0.00
N ARG A 114 0.58 14.84 -0.44
CA ARG A 114 -0.54 14.39 0.41
C ARG A 114 -0.35 12.94 0.85
N LEU A 115 -0.08 12.03 -0.08
CA LEU A 115 0.10 10.62 0.25
C LEU A 115 1.26 10.40 1.25
N ILE A 116 2.35 11.16 1.13
CA ILE A 116 3.47 11.14 2.08
C ILE A 116 3.07 11.70 3.43
N ALA A 117 2.40 12.86 3.46
CA ALA A 117 1.95 13.48 4.71
C ALA A 117 1.02 12.55 5.51
N TRP A 118 0.17 11.80 4.82
CA TRP A 118 -0.72 10.81 5.43
C TRP A 118 -0.04 9.48 5.77
N GLY A 119 1.23 9.28 5.40
CA GLY A 119 1.99 8.04 5.64
C GLY A 119 1.59 6.90 4.70
N CYS A 120 0.94 7.19 3.59
CA CYS A 120 0.55 6.21 2.57
C CYS A 120 1.68 5.90 1.59
N VAL A 121 2.68 6.78 1.50
CA VAL A 121 3.91 6.60 0.71
C VAL A 121 5.10 6.96 1.60
N GLY A 122 6.19 6.20 1.49
CA GLY A 122 7.41 6.46 2.26
C GLY A 122 8.10 7.74 1.80
N ARG A 123 8.54 8.58 2.74
CA ARG A 123 9.19 9.87 2.47
C ARG A 123 10.44 9.75 1.58
N VAL A 124 11.16 8.64 1.72
CA VAL A 124 12.40 8.33 0.96
C VAL A 124 12.22 7.13 0.04
N ALA A 125 10.98 6.67 -0.17
CA ALA A 125 10.70 5.51 -1.01
C ALA A 125 10.97 5.83 -2.49
N PRO A 126 11.32 4.84 -3.32
CA PRO A 126 11.62 5.05 -4.74
C PRO A 126 10.49 5.72 -5.53
N LEU A 127 9.23 5.50 -5.14
CA LEU A 127 8.09 6.22 -5.72
C LEU A 127 8.24 7.75 -5.58
N ALA A 128 8.80 8.23 -4.46
CA ALA A 128 9.00 9.64 -4.15
C ALA A 128 10.35 10.19 -4.66
N THR A 129 11.43 9.43 -4.55
CA THR A 129 12.80 9.93 -4.70
C THR A 129 13.53 9.48 -5.97
N SER A 130 13.09 8.42 -6.64
CA SER A 130 13.77 7.91 -7.84
C SER A 130 13.75 8.94 -8.97
N LYS A 131 14.79 9.00 -9.81
CA LYS A 131 14.78 9.85 -11.01
C LYS A 131 14.21 9.12 -12.23
N GLU A 132 14.02 7.81 -12.14
CA GLU A 132 13.52 7.00 -13.24
C GLU A 132 12.04 7.27 -13.50
N THR A 133 11.58 7.10 -14.73
CA THR A 133 10.16 7.31 -15.05
C THR A 133 9.32 6.07 -14.69
N SER A 134 9.89 4.89 -14.90
CA SER A 134 9.32 3.59 -14.56
C SER A 134 9.48 3.28 -13.06
N ILE A 135 8.72 2.29 -12.60
CA ILE A 135 8.85 1.72 -11.26
C ILE A 135 9.21 0.24 -11.36
N GLY A 136 10.21 -0.21 -10.59
CA GLY A 136 10.56 -1.61 -10.47
C GLY A 136 9.50 -2.41 -9.70
N LEU A 137 9.44 -3.72 -9.90
CA LEU A 137 8.46 -4.59 -9.26
C LEU A 137 8.51 -4.55 -7.73
N ALA A 138 9.72 -4.56 -7.14
CA ALA A 138 9.87 -4.46 -5.69
C ALA A 138 9.32 -3.12 -5.15
N ASP A 139 9.73 -2.02 -5.76
CA ASP A 139 9.31 -0.68 -5.35
C ASP A 139 7.80 -0.47 -5.49
N PHE A 140 7.21 -1.06 -6.53
CA PHE A 140 5.76 -1.06 -6.72
C PHE A 140 5.06 -1.86 -5.61
N GLY A 141 5.55 -3.06 -5.30
CA GLY A 141 5.04 -3.91 -4.23
C GLY A 141 5.09 -3.22 -2.86
N ASP A 142 6.22 -2.59 -2.53
CA ASP A 142 6.41 -1.83 -1.29
C ASP A 142 5.46 -0.64 -1.19
N ALA A 143 5.28 0.11 -2.30
CA ALA A 143 4.35 1.23 -2.34
C ALA A 143 2.90 0.79 -2.08
N VAL A 144 2.47 -0.30 -2.71
CA VAL A 144 1.13 -0.87 -2.51
C VAL A 144 0.96 -1.43 -1.10
N GLY A 145 1.97 -2.13 -0.58
CA GLY A 145 1.96 -2.71 0.76
C GLY A 145 1.82 -1.64 1.85
N LEU A 146 2.64 -0.59 1.78
CA LEU A 146 2.59 0.53 2.71
C LEU A 146 1.24 1.26 2.64
N PHE A 147 0.73 1.50 1.43
CA PHE A 147 -0.57 2.12 1.23
C PHE A 147 -1.69 1.30 1.90
N LEU A 148 -1.72 -0.02 1.67
CA LEU A 148 -2.73 -0.91 2.25
C LEU A 148 -2.66 -0.95 3.78
N ALA A 149 -1.46 -1.06 4.34
CA ALA A 149 -1.25 -1.01 5.78
C ALA A 149 -1.83 0.28 6.37
N ARG A 150 -1.57 1.42 5.70
CA ARG A 150 -2.10 2.70 6.13
C ARG A 150 -3.61 2.82 5.97
N MET A 151 -4.19 2.30 4.91
CA MET A 151 -5.65 2.28 4.74
C MET A 151 -6.32 1.44 5.83
N ALA A 152 -5.72 0.33 6.22
CA ALA A 152 -6.23 -0.50 7.32
C ALA A 152 -6.23 0.29 8.65
N ASP A 153 -5.12 0.94 8.99
CA ASP A 153 -5.01 1.76 10.21
C ASP A 153 -6.07 2.88 10.27
N LEU A 154 -6.34 3.53 9.14
CA LEU A 154 -7.25 4.68 9.09
C LEU A 154 -8.73 4.28 9.11
N THR A 155 -9.06 3.04 8.71
CA THR A 155 -10.46 2.59 8.52
C THR A 155 -10.92 1.59 9.58
N HIS A 156 -9.99 0.85 10.19
CA HIS A 156 -10.31 -0.14 11.21
C HIS A 156 -10.53 0.51 12.58
N THR A 157 -11.62 0.18 13.27
CA THR A 157 -11.77 0.52 14.69
C THR A 157 -11.07 -0.56 15.50
N PRO A 158 -10.11 -0.23 16.37
CA PRO A 158 -9.48 -1.23 17.21
C PRO A 158 -10.56 -1.91 18.07
N SER A 159 -10.52 -3.24 18.14
CA SER A 159 -11.50 -4.07 18.83
C SER A 159 -10.81 -4.73 20.02
N SER A 160 -11.47 -4.81 21.16
CA SER A 160 -10.94 -5.49 22.36
C SER A 160 -10.61 -6.97 22.11
N GLN A 161 -11.20 -7.59 21.08
CA GLN A 161 -10.89 -8.96 20.67
C GLN A 161 -9.54 -9.07 19.93
N TRP A 162 -9.10 -8.02 19.22
CA TRP A 162 -7.97 -8.08 18.27
C TRP A 162 -6.90 -7.01 18.53
N SER A 163 -7.07 -6.17 19.55
CA SER A 163 -6.16 -5.09 19.92
C SER A 163 -5.79 -5.21 21.41
N PRO A 164 -4.78 -6.05 21.76
CA PRO A 164 -4.47 -6.41 23.15
C PRO A 164 -4.21 -5.22 24.07
N TYR A 165 -3.66 -4.12 23.54
CA TYR A 165 -3.40 -2.89 24.28
C TYR A 165 -4.66 -2.20 24.81
N MET A 166 -5.85 -2.51 24.29
CA MET A 166 -7.12 -1.99 24.81
C MET A 166 -7.58 -2.68 26.10
N ASN A 167 -7.14 -3.93 26.34
CA ASN A 167 -7.48 -4.67 27.56
C ASN A 167 -6.50 -4.40 28.71
N ALA A 168 -5.42 -3.64 28.47
CA ALA A 168 -4.37 -3.36 29.45
C ALA A 168 -4.74 -2.32 30.52
N HIS A 169 -5.98 -1.82 30.55
CA HIS A 169 -6.46 -0.83 31.54
C HIS A 169 -7.75 -1.26 32.25
N GLY A 170 -7.97 -2.56 32.47
CA GLY A 170 -9.15 -3.07 33.16
C GLY A 170 -8.82 -3.88 34.41
N GLY A 171 -8.77 -3.23 35.58
CA GLY A 171 -8.94 -3.85 36.91
C GLY A 171 -7.67 -4.19 37.67
#